data_AF-A0A7J6S4P8-F1
#
_entry.id   AF-A0A7J6S4P8-F1
#
_cell.length_a   1.000
_cell.length_b   1.000
_cell.length_c   1.000
_cell.angle_alpha   90.00
_cell.angle_beta   90.00
_cell.angle_gamma   90.00
#
_symmetry.space_group_name_H-M   'P 1'
#
loop_
_entity.id
_entity.type
_entity.pdbx_description
1 polymer ?
#
loop_
_entity_poly.entity_id
_entity_poly.type
_entity_poly.pdbx_seq_one_letter_code
_entity_poly.pdbx_strand_id
1 'polypeptide(L)'
;MPGQRPNHRRGYAGPYVTEIRRRLDAYFSLIIRNVRDSVPRAVGYFLVRQVQDKLQFELYTNVNRAEKLPELLGEPPHIMEERKQLTTQLRILENAHNVLQRD
;
A
#
# COMPACT_ATOMS: atom_id res chain seq x y z
N MET A 1 61.52 -46.86 37.48
CA MET A 1 61.47 -45.39 37.71
C MET A 1 61.02 -44.73 36.40
N PRO A 2 60.23 -43.65 36.45
CA PRO A 2 58.78 -43.64 36.17
C PRO A 2 58.42 -43.36 34.71
N GLY A 3 57.29 -43.94 34.29
CA GLY A 3 56.73 -43.84 32.94
C GLY A 3 56.25 -42.44 32.56
N GLN A 4 56.69 -41.98 31.39
CA GLN A 4 56.17 -40.81 30.71
C GLN A 4 54.72 -41.10 30.26
N ARG A 5 53.72 -40.50 30.93
CA ARG A 5 52.34 -40.50 30.43
C ARG A 5 52.25 -39.48 29.29
N PRO A 6 51.72 -39.83 28.10
CA PRO A 6 51.47 -38.84 27.06
C PRO A 6 50.40 -37.86 27.56
N ASN A 7 50.78 -36.58 27.56
CA ASN A 7 49.94 -35.46 27.97
C ASN A 7 48.81 -35.25 26.95
N HIS A 8 47.70 -35.96 27.11
CA HIS A 8 46.48 -35.77 26.32
C HIS A 8 45.67 -34.58 26.86
N ARG A 9 46.21 -33.36 26.74
CA ARG A 9 45.51 -32.15 27.18
C ARG A 9 45.22 -31.22 26.00
N ARG A 10 43.93 -31.20 25.63
CA ARG A 10 43.18 -30.07 25.07
C ARG A 10 43.47 -29.68 23.60
N GLY A 11 43.28 -30.62 22.67
CA GLY A 11 43.27 -30.33 21.21
C GLY A 11 41.87 -30.22 20.57
N TYR A 12 40.79 -30.56 21.28
CA TYR A 12 39.47 -30.78 20.66
C TYR A 12 38.47 -29.62 20.82
N ALA A 13 38.70 -28.69 21.75
CA ALA A 13 37.74 -27.61 22.03
C ALA A 13 37.68 -26.57 20.91
N GLY A 14 38.81 -26.23 20.28
CA GLY A 14 38.85 -25.26 19.19
C GLY A 14 38.05 -25.67 17.95
N PRO A 15 38.31 -26.85 17.37
CA PRO A 15 37.59 -27.32 16.18
C PRO A 15 36.08 -27.51 16.40
N TYR A 16 35.69 -28.04 17.56
CA TYR A 16 34.29 -28.26 17.91
C TYR A 16 33.50 -26.96 18.08
N VAL A 17 34.10 -25.97 18.74
CA VAL A 17 33.48 -24.66 18.90
C VAL A 17 33.34 -23.94 17.55
N THR A 18 34.32 -24.07 16.65
CA THR A 18 34.23 -23.53 15.28
C THR A 18 33.10 -24.18 14.48
N GLU A 19 32.94 -25.50 14.58
CA GLU A 19 31.86 -26.22 13.90
C GLU A 19 30.48 -25.82 14.45
N ILE A 20 30.34 -25.64 15.76
CA ILE A 20 29.09 -25.13 16.35
C ILE A 20 28.77 -23.73 15.82
N ARG A 21 29.76 -22.84 15.77
CA ARG A 21 29.56 -21.48 15.22
C ARG A 21 29.10 -21.53 13.77
N ARG A 22 29.78 -22.31 12.92
CA ARG A 22 29.40 -22.49 11.52
C ARG A 22 27.95 -23.00 11.36
N ARG A 23 27.51 -23.93 12.20
CA ARG A 23 26.13 -24.44 12.19
C ARG A 23 25.12 -23.40 12.65
N LEU A 24 25.45 -22.63 13.69
CA LEU A 24 24.61 -21.53 14.16
C LEU A 24 24.46 -20.45 13.07
N ASP A 25 25.54 -20.08 12.39
CA ASP A 25 25.51 -19.10 11.31
C ASP A 25 24.68 -19.60 10.12
N ALA A 26 24.83 -20.88 9.76
CA ALA A 26 24.02 -21.51 8.71
C ALA A 26 22.52 -21.50 9.07
N TYR A 27 22.17 -21.87 10.31
CA TYR A 27 20.79 -21.84 10.78
C TYR A 27 20.23 -20.42 10.80
N PHE A 28 21.00 -19.46 11.31
CA PHE A 28 20.61 -18.06 11.34
C PHE A 28 20.34 -17.50 9.93
N SER A 29 21.14 -17.89 8.95
CA SER A 29 20.91 -17.52 7.54
C SER A 29 19.58 -18.06 6.98
N LEU A 30 19.15 -19.25 7.42
CA LEU A 30 17.86 -19.82 7.03
C LEU A 30 16.71 -19.06 7.68
N ILE A 31 16.83 -18.70 8.95
CA ILE A 31 15.82 -17.92 9.65
C ILE A 31 15.67 -16.53 9.02
N ILE A 32 16.77 -15.85 8.68
CA ILE A 32 16.68 -14.55 7.98
C ILE A 32 15.95 -14.69 6.65
N ARG A 33 16.22 -15.73 5.86
CA ARG A 33 15.48 -15.99 4.62
C ARG A 33 13.99 -16.19 4.87
N ASN A 34 13.63 -17.01 5.85
CA ASN A 34 12.23 -17.25 6.20
C ASN A 34 11.52 -15.97 6.70
N VAL A 35 12.19 -15.15 7.51
CA VAL A 35 11.64 -13.87 8.00
C VAL A 35 11.48 -12.87 6.87
N ARG A 36 12.43 -12.83 5.92
CA ARG A 36 12.35 -12.00 4.72
C ARG A 36 11.09 -12.29 3.89
N ASP A 37 10.62 -13.54 3.89
CA ASP A 37 9.42 -13.92 3.15
C ASP A 37 8.15 -13.78 4.00
N SER A 38 8.22 -14.13 5.30
CA SER A 38 7.04 -14.16 6.16
C SER A 38 6.55 -12.77 6.57
N VAL A 39 7.47 -11.83 6.83
CA VAL A 39 7.11 -10.47 7.27
C VAL A 39 6.36 -9.69 6.18
N PRO A 40 6.84 -9.59 4.92
CA PRO A 40 6.08 -8.94 3.87
C PRO A 40 4.74 -9.63 3.60
N ARG A 41 4.67 -10.95 3.72
CA ARG A 41 3.42 -11.69 3.56
C ARG A 41 2.40 -11.35 4.65
N ALA A 42 2.85 -11.23 5.91
CA ALA A 42 2.01 -10.81 7.02
C ALA A 42 1.53 -9.37 6.84
N VAL A 43 2.41 -8.42 6.50
CA VAL A 43 2.03 -7.03 6.24
C VAL A 43 1.08 -6.92 5.05
N GLY A 44 1.36 -7.64 3.97
CA GLY A 44 0.50 -7.66 2.79
C GLY A 44 -0.92 -8.15 3.10
N TYR A 45 -1.05 -9.20 3.90
CA TYR A 45 -2.36 -9.75 4.25
C TYR A 45 -3.09 -8.92 5.31
N PHE A 46 -2.42 -8.64 6.44
CA PHE A 46 -3.07 -8.01 7.59
C PHE A 46 -3.24 -6.51 7.45
N LEU A 47 -2.33 -5.82 6.74
CA LEU A 47 -2.46 -4.37 6.55
C LEU A 47 -3.04 -4.05 5.19
N VAL A 48 -2.33 -4.41 4.12
CA VAL A 48 -2.66 -3.93 2.76
C VAL A 48 -4.01 -4.46 2.31
N ARG A 49 -4.21 -5.79 2.34
CA ARG A 49 -5.46 -6.40 1.90
C ARG A 49 -6.64 -6.01 2.78
N GLN A 50 -6.45 -5.99 4.11
CA GLN A 50 -7.49 -5.57 5.03
C GLN A 50 -7.92 -4.11 4.82
N VAL A 51 -6.97 -3.20 4.58
CA VAL A 51 -7.29 -1.78 4.31
C VAL A 51 -7.98 -1.63 2.97
N GLN A 52 -7.56 -2.36 1.92
CA GLN A 52 -8.25 -2.35 0.62
C GLN A 52 -9.71 -2.78 0.75
N ASP A 53 -9.98 -3.91 1.40
CA ASP A 53 -11.33 -4.45 1.57
C ASP A 53 -12.22 -3.49 2.39
N LYS A 54 -11.68 -2.96 3.50
CA LYS A 54 -12.40 -1.97 4.32
C LYS A 54 -12.67 -0.67 3.57
N LEU A 55 -11.68 -0.15 2.86
CA LEU A 55 -11.83 1.10 2.11
C LEU A 55 -12.88 0.96 1.01
N GLN A 56 -12.88 -0.18 0.30
CA GLN A 56 -13.91 -0.46 -0.71
C GLN A 56 -15.31 -0.47 -0.10
N PHE A 57 -15.49 -1.13 1.04
CA PHE A 57 -16.78 -1.17 1.75
C PHE A 57 -17.21 0.22 2.24
N GLU A 58 -16.30 0.96 2.87
CA GLU A 58 -16.56 2.32 3.36
C GLU A 58 -16.88 3.27 2.22
N LEU A 59 -16.13 3.24 1.11
CA LEU A 59 -16.43 4.05 -0.07
C LEU A 59 -17.80 3.72 -0.63
N TYR A 60 -18.14 2.44 -0.82
CA TYR A 60 -19.46 2.04 -1.29
C TYR A 60 -20.58 2.54 -0.37
N THR A 61 -20.39 2.42 0.94
CA THR A 61 -21.37 2.84 1.94
C THR A 61 -21.54 4.37 1.94
N ASN A 62 -20.43 5.12 1.91
CA ASN A 62 -20.46 6.59 1.96
C ASN A 62 -20.96 7.19 0.64
N VAL A 63 -20.64 6.59 -0.51
CA VAL A 63 -21.22 6.97 -1.80
C VAL A 63 -22.72 6.70 -1.80
N ASN A 64 -23.20 5.57 -1.30
CA ASN A 64 -24.64 5.29 -1.29
C ASN A 64 -25.42 6.06 -0.21
N ARG A 65 -24.75 6.65 0.78
CA ARG A 65 -25.37 7.62 1.70
C ARG A 65 -25.61 8.93 0.93
N ALA A 66 -26.77 9.00 0.29
CA ALA A 66 -27.21 10.04 -0.64
C ALA A 66 -27.15 11.50 -0.13
N GLU A 67 -26.99 11.72 1.17
CA GLU A 67 -26.97 13.05 1.78
C GLU A 67 -25.77 13.90 1.33
N LYS A 68 -24.60 13.30 1.10
CA LYS A 68 -23.38 14.03 0.74
C LYS A 68 -23.01 13.95 -0.74
N LEU A 69 -23.65 13.05 -1.49
CA LEU A 69 -23.40 12.88 -2.93
C LEU A 69 -23.52 14.16 -3.76
N PRO A 70 -24.58 14.98 -3.63
CA PRO A 70 -24.71 16.19 -4.45
C PRO A 70 -23.69 17.28 -4.11
N GLU A 71 -23.16 17.28 -2.89
CA GLU A 71 -22.05 18.16 -2.50
C GLU A 71 -20.71 17.63 -3.01
N LEU A 72 -20.49 16.30 -2.93
CA LEU A 72 -19.24 15.65 -3.32
C LEU A 72 -19.05 15.55 -4.84
N LEU A 73 -20.15 15.33 -5.57
CA LEU A 73 -20.20 15.25 -7.04
C LEU A 73 -20.70 16.55 -7.68
N GLY A 74 -21.03 17.56 -6.88
CA GLY A 74 -21.41 18.88 -7.34
C GLY A 74 -20.22 19.61 -7.96
N GLU A 75 -20.49 20.41 -8.98
CA GLU A 75 -19.46 21.29 -9.54
C GLU A 75 -19.09 22.39 -8.54
N PRO A 76 -17.83 22.86 -8.52
CA PRO A 76 -17.47 24.04 -7.74
C PRO A 76 -18.35 25.24 -8.10
N PRO A 77 -18.72 26.09 -7.13
CA PRO A 77 -19.73 27.14 -7.34
C PRO A 77 -19.35 28.15 -8.43
N HIS A 78 -18.06 28.42 -8.62
CA HIS A 78 -17.59 29.33 -9.67
C HIS A 78 -17.78 28.74 -11.09
N ILE A 79 -17.57 27.44 -11.27
CA ILE A 79 -17.78 26.74 -12.56
C ILE A 79 -19.25 26.69 -12.90
N MET A 80 -20.10 26.45 -11.90
CA MET A 80 -21.55 26.43 -12.08
C MET A 80 -22.08 27.81 -12.53
N GLU A 81 -21.56 28.89 -11.93
CA GLU A 81 -21.94 30.26 -12.28
C GLU A 81 -21.44 30.65 -13.68
N GLU A 82 -20.18 30.30 -14.01
CA GLU A 82 -19.62 30.52 -15.35
C GLU A 82 -20.42 29.78 -16.43
N ARG A 83 -20.75 28.50 -16.20
CA ARG A 83 -21.60 27.72 -17.10
C ARG A 83 -22.95 28.39 -17.32
N LYS A 84 -23.59 28.88 -16.25
CA LYS A 84 -24.89 29.55 -16.34
C LYS A 84 -24.81 30.84 -17.15
N GLN A 85 -23.73 31.62 -17.00
CA GLN A 85 -23.49 32.83 -17.77
C GLN A 85 -23.30 32.53 -19.25
N LEU A 86 -22.42 31.58 -19.58
CA LEU A 86 -22.15 31.16 -20.96
C LEU A 86 -23.42 30.59 -21.64
N THR A 87 -24.20 29.78 -20.93
CA THR A 87 -25.47 29.22 -21.46
C THR A 87 -26.49 30.32 -21.74
N THR A 88 -26.53 31.36 -20.89
CA THR A 88 -27.41 32.52 -21.10
C THR A 88 -26.97 33.31 -22.33
N GLN A 89 -25.67 33.55 -22.49
CA GLN A 89 -25.11 34.22 -23.67
C GLN A 89 -25.38 33.45 -24.95
N LEU A 90 -25.19 32.13 -24.93
CA LEU A 90 -25.49 31.25 -26.07
C LEU A 90 -26.95 31.39 -26.50
N ARG A 91 -27.90 31.31 -25.55
CA ARG A 91 -29.33 31.45 -25.83
C ARG A 91 -29.69 32.81 -26.45
N ILE A 92 -29.05 33.89 -26.00
CA ILE A 92 -29.24 35.22 -26.60
C ILE A 92 -28.76 35.22 -28.05
N LEU A 93 -27.59 34.64 -28.29
CA LEU A 93 -26.99 34.55 -29.62
C LEU A 93 -27.85 33.72 -30.59
N GLU A 94 -28.38 32.59 -30.13
CA GLU A 94 -29.32 31.74 -30.89
C GLU A 94 -30.62 32.47 -31.22
N ASN A 95 -31.18 33.21 -30.28
CA ASN A 95 -32.38 34.01 -30.53
C ASN A 95 -32.13 35.11 -31.56
N ALA A 96 -31.00 35.82 -31.46
CA ALA A 96 -30.61 36.82 -32.45
C ALA A 96 -30.42 36.19 -33.84
N HIS A 97 -29.77 35.03 -33.90
CA HIS A 97 -29.61 34.27 -35.14
C HIS A 97 -30.95 33.87 -35.76
N ASN A 98 -31.89 33.37 -34.97
CA ASN A 98 -33.22 32.98 -35.43
C ASN A 98 -34.06 34.16 -35.93
N VAL A 99 -33.89 35.35 -35.34
CA VAL A 99 -34.54 36.58 -35.83
C VAL A 99 -33.95 36.98 -37.18
N LEU A 100 -32.62 36.96 -37.31
CA LEU A 100 -31.92 37.29 -38.56
C LEU A 100 -32.21 36.33 -39.71
N GLN A 101 -32.58 35.08 -39.44
CA GLN A 101 -32.98 34.11 -40.47
C GLN A 101 -34.46 34.22 -40.88
N ARG A 102 -35.28 34.97 -40.13
CA ARG A 102 -36.71 35.13 -40.40
C ARG A 102 -37.06 36.38 -41.23
N ASP A 103 -36.14 37.34 -41.33
CA ASP A 103 -36.17 38.47 -42.27
C ASP A 103 -35.41 38.14 -43.56
#